data_AF-A0A920G049-F1
#
_entry.id   AF-A0A920G049-F1
#
_cell.length_a   1.000
_cell.length_b   1.000
_cell.length_c   1.000
_cell.angle_alpha   90.00
_cell.angle_beta   90.00
_cell.angle_gamma   90.00
#
_symmetry.space_group_name_H-M   'P 1'
#
loop_
_entity.id
_entity.type
_entity.pdbx_description
1 polymer ?
#
loop_
_entity_poly.entity_id
_entity_poly.type
_entity_poly.pdbx_seq_one_letter_code
_entity_poly.pdbx_strand_id
1 'polypeptide(L)'
;MRCGGADLGVWMTNVHASGGSRMMTAAREALVDCSHRPLLLGVTVLTSMARADLDELNWGADPIDRVCELARLAESSGLDGVVCSAAEARFCRSGISQDF
;
A
#
# COMPACT_ATOMS: atom_id res chain seq x y z
N MET A 1 14.23 -15.04 -15.66
CA MET A 1 13.11 -14.33 -15.02
C MET A 1 13.69 -13.70 -13.76
N ARG A 2 13.60 -12.37 -13.59
CA ARG A 2 14.20 -11.67 -12.43
C ARG A 2 13.08 -11.19 -11.53
N CYS A 3 13.00 -11.74 -10.33
CA CYS A 3 12.04 -11.34 -9.32
C CYS A 3 12.55 -10.03 -8.71
N GLY A 4 12.08 -8.88 -9.21
CA GLY A 4 12.53 -7.54 -8.79
C GLY A 4 12.58 -7.41 -7.27
N GLY A 5 13.78 -7.22 -6.70
CA GLY A 5 14.03 -7.16 -5.25
C GLY A 5 13.89 -8.49 -4.49
N ALA A 6 12.96 -9.37 -4.89
CA ALA A 6 12.74 -10.68 -4.29
C ALA A 6 13.89 -11.68 -4.54
N ASP A 7 14.73 -11.46 -5.55
CA ASP A 7 15.99 -12.20 -5.74
C ASP A 7 16.98 -12.05 -4.57
N LEU A 8 16.76 -11.07 -3.67
CA LEU A 8 17.56 -10.88 -2.44
C LEU A 8 17.09 -11.74 -1.26
N GLY A 9 16.01 -12.53 -1.41
CA GLY A 9 15.49 -13.38 -0.34
C GLY A 9 14.88 -12.60 0.83
N VAL A 10 14.37 -11.40 0.58
CA VAL A 10 13.72 -10.57 1.60
C VAL A 10 12.38 -11.17 2.03
N TRP A 11 12.00 -10.96 3.28
CA TRP A 11 10.71 -11.38 3.82
C TRP A 11 9.55 -10.46 3.39
N MET A 12 9.84 -9.18 3.15
CA MET A 12 8.84 -8.15 2.85
C MET A 12 9.42 -7.09 1.92
N THR A 13 8.56 -6.52 1.08
CA THR A 13 8.82 -5.32 0.28
C THR A 13 7.58 -4.43 0.25
N ASN A 14 7.72 -3.19 -0.17
CA ASN A 14 6.60 -2.25 -0.27
C ASN A 14 6.62 -1.44 -1.57
N VAL A 15 5.47 -0.88 -1.90
CA VAL A 15 5.26 0.07 -2.99
C VAL A 15 4.33 1.18 -2.52
N HIS A 16 4.36 2.35 -3.14
CA HIS A 16 3.42 3.43 -2.82
C HIS A 16 2.03 3.16 -3.40
N ALA A 17 1.00 3.11 -2.56
CA ALA A 17 -0.38 2.91 -3.01
C ALA A 17 -0.88 4.06 -3.92
N SER A 18 -0.32 5.26 -3.74
CA SER A 18 -0.58 6.42 -4.61
C SER A 18 -0.10 6.24 -6.07
N GLY A 19 0.71 5.21 -6.36
CA GLY A 19 1.06 4.81 -7.73
C GLY A 19 -0.12 4.19 -8.51
N GLY A 20 -1.23 3.89 -7.84
CA GLY A 20 -2.46 3.42 -8.45
C GLY A 20 -2.54 1.90 -8.64
N SER A 21 -3.75 1.41 -8.89
CA SER A 21 -4.06 -0.04 -8.97
C SER A 21 -3.23 -0.76 -10.02
N ARG A 22 -3.09 -0.19 -11.22
CA ARG A 22 -2.29 -0.78 -12.31
C ARG A 22 -0.84 -1.10 -11.87
N MET A 23 -0.21 -0.18 -11.14
CA MET A 23 1.16 -0.38 -10.64
C MET A 23 1.19 -1.47 -9.57
N MET A 24 0.26 -1.43 -8.62
CA MET A 24 0.17 -2.39 -7.52
C MET A 24 -0.11 -3.81 -8.03
N THR A 25 -1.04 -3.98 -8.98
CA THR A 25 -1.31 -5.27 -9.62
C THR A 25 -0.08 -5.79 -10.36
N ALA A 26 0.62 -4.94 -11.13
CA ALA A 26 1.84 -5.34 -11.81
C ALA A 26 2.95 -5.76 -10.83
N ALA A 27 3.08 -5.05 -9.69
CA ALA A 27 4.03 -5.42 -8.64
C ALA A 27 3.69 -6.79 -8.03
N ARG A 28 2.40 -7.05 -7.76
CA ARG A 28 1.92 -8.35 -7.28
C ARG A 28 2.18 -9.47 -8.30
N GLU A 29 1.92 -9.22 -9.57
CA GLU A 29 2.16 -10.18 -10.66
C GLU A 29 3.64 -10.52 -10.83
N ALA A 30 4.53 -9.53 -10.67
CA ALA A 30 5.97 -9.74 -10.74
C ALA A 30 6.52 -10.68 -9.64
N LEU A 31 5.74 -10.93 -8.58
CA LEU A 31 6.12 -11.79 -7.47
C LEU A 31 5.53 -13.22 -7.54
N VAL A 32 4.64 -13.50 -8.51
CA VAL A 32 3.90 -14.78 -8.59
C VAL A 32 4.82 -15.98 -8.79
N ASP A 33 5.83 -15.84 -9.64
CA ASP A 33 6.74 -16.94 -10.01
C ASP A 33 7.96 -17.06 -9.08
N CYS A 34 8.00 -16.28 -8.00
CA CYS A 34 9.10 -16.33 -7.04
C CYS A 34 8.92 -17.50 -6.10
N SER A 35 9.97 -18.34 -5.96
CA SER A 35 9.97 -19.51 -5.08
C SER A 35 9.69 -19.16 -3.61
N HIS A 36 10.08 -17.95 -3.19
CA HIS A 36 9.71 -17.37 -1.91
C HIS A 36 9.14 -15.96 -2.14
N ARG A 37 7.81 -15.86 -2.22
CA ARG A 37 7.10 -14.60 -2.42
C ARG A 37 7.19 -13.74 -1.15
N PRO A 38 7.85 -12.56 -1.17
CA PRO A 38 7.81 -11.66 -0.02
C PRO A 38 6.41 -11.10 0.19
N LEU A 39 6.10 -10.67 1.41
CA LEU A 39 4.92 -9.84 1.66
C LEU A 39 5.05 -8.53 0.87
N LEU A 40 4.01 -8.16 0.13
CA LEU A 40 3.95 -6.91 -0.62
C LEU A 40 2.96 -5.95 0.05
N LEU A 41 3.50 -4.88 0.64
CA LEU A 41 2.71 -3.88 1.35
C LEU A 41 2.56 -2.57 0.57
N GLY A 42 1.43 -1.90 0.78
CA GLY A 42 1.12 -0.59 0.19
C GLY A 42 1.39 0.55 1.18
N VAL A 43 2.31 1.45 0.88
CA VAL A 43 2.51 2.69 1.65
C VAL A 43 1.41 3.67 1.27
N THR A 44 0.61 4.13 2.25
CA THR A 44 -0.51 5.07 2.01
C THR A 44 -0.02 6.52 2.04
N VAL A 45 -0.38 7.29 3.07
CA VAL A 45 0.13 8.63 3.33
C VAL A 45 1.31 8.49 4.29
N LEU A 46 2.41 9.19 4.02
CA LEU A 46 3.57 9.13 4.91
C LEU A 46 3.23 9.83 6.22
N THR A 47 3.68 9.27 7.34
CA THR A 47 3.44 9.84 8.68
C THR A 47 4.06 11.23 8.87
N SER A 48 4.97 11.64 7.98
CA SER A 48 5.56 12.96 7.93
C SER A 48 4.71 13.99 7.17
N MET A 49 3.62 13.58 6.52
CA MET A 49 2.74 14.47 5.75
C MET A 49 1.57 14.95 6.60
N ALA A 50 1.32 16.25 6.51
CA ALA A 50 0.15 16.92 7.07
C ALA A 50 -0.82 17.33 5.96
N ARG A 51 -1.93 17.94 6.34
CA ARG A 51 -2.95 18.43 5.40
C ARG A 51 -2.37 19.38 4.34
N ALA A 52 -1.45 20.27 4.73
CA ALA A 52 -0.82 21.22 3.81
C ALA A 52 -0.05 20.52 2.67
N ASP A 53 0.63 19.41 2.97
CA ASP A 53 1.34 18.62 1.96
C ASP A 53 0.36 17.93 0.99
N LEU A 54 -0.80 17.49 1.49
CA LEU A 54 -1.84 16.90 0.63
C LEU A 54 -2.52 17.94 -0.26
N ASP A 55 -2.69 19.16 0.24
CA ASP A 55 -3.22 20.27 -0.53
C ASP A 55 -2.23 20.69 -1.62
N GLU A 56 -0.92 20.68 -1.37
CA GLU A 56 0.13 20.91 -2.39
C GLU A 56 0.06 19.89 -3.53
N LEU A 57 -0.25 18.63 -3.22
CA LEU A 57 -0.47 17.56 -4.20
C LEU A 57 -1.84 17.63 -4.89
N ASN A 58 -2.68 18.61 -4.56
CA ASN A 58 -4.06 18.75 -5.04
C ASN A 58 -4.94 17.53 -4.74
N TRP A 59 -4.70 16.86 -3.61
CA TRP A 59 -5.49 15.69 -3.22
C TRP A 59 -6.80 16.06 -2.54
N GLY A 60 -6.92 17.27 -2.00
CA GLY A 60 -8.16 17.88 -1.51
C GLY A 60 -8.92 17.12 -0.40
N ALA A 61 -8.31 16.07 0.16
CA ALA A 61 -8.90 15.18 1.15
C ALA A 61 -8.21 15.36 2.50
N ASP A 62 -8.92 15.01 3.57
CA ASP A 62 -8.27 14.86 4.87
C ASP A 62 -7.27 13.69 4.81
N PRO A 63 -6.10 13.79 5.48
CA PRO A 63 -5.15 12.69 5.55
C PRO A 63 -5.78 11.35 5.92
N ILE A 64 -6.72 11.33 6.88
CA ILE A 64 -7.36 10.08 7.31
C ILE A 64 -8.18 9.43 6.18
N ASP A 65 -8.95 10.24 5.46
CA ASP A 65 -9.80 9.77 4.36
C ASP A 65 -8.92 9.20 3.24
N ARG A 66 -7.84 9.91 2.92
CA ARG A 66 -6.89 9.49 1.89
C ARG A 66 -6.19 8.19 2.27
N VAL A 67 -5.81 8.01 3.53
CA VAL A 67 -5.24 6.74 4.00
C VAL A 67 -6.23 5.60 3.80
N CYS A 68 -7.50 5.79 4.17
CA CYS A 68 -8.51 4.74 4.03
C CYS A 68 -8.82 4.41 2.57
N GLU A 69 -8.88 5.42 1.68
CA GLU A 69 -9.06 5.22 0.25
C GLU A 69 -7.89 4.42 -0.37
N LEU A 70 -6.65 4.80 -0.03
CA LEU A 70 -5.45 4.11 -0.52
C LEU A 70 -5.35 2.69 0.05
N ALA A 71 -5.77 2.46 1.29
CA ALA A 71 -5.78 1.13 1.89
C ALA A 71 -6.76 0.19 1.18
N ARG A 72 -7.97 0.66 0.88
CA ARG A 72 -8.95 -0.11 0.07
C ARG A 72 -8.47 -0.34 -1.37
N LEU A 73 -7.79 0.64 -1.94
CA LEU A 73 -7.19 0.49 -3.27
C LEU A 73 -6.09 -0.58 -3.27
N ALA A 74 -5.26 -0.62 -2.23
CA ALA A 74 -4.22 -1.65 -2.07
C ALA A 74 -4.83 -3.05 -1.90
N GLU A 75 -5.84 -3.20 -1.04
CA GLU A 75 -6.58 -4.46 -0.84
C GLU A 75 -7.19 -4.97 -2.15
N SER A 76 -7.96 -4.12 -2.84
CA SER A 76 -8.55 -4.46 -4.14
C SER A 76 -7.53 -4.73 -5.25
N SER A 77 -6.29 -4.26 -5.10
CA SER A 77 -5.18 -4.54 -6.03
C SER A 77 -4.43 -5.84 -5.70
N GLY A 78 -4.81 -6.53 -4.62
CA GLY A 78 -4.28 -7.83 -4.21
C GLY A 78 -2.96 -7.75 -3.45
N LEU A 79 -2.69 -6.64 -2.76
CA LEU A 79 -1.56 -6.52 -1.83
C LEU A 79 -1.86 -7.29 -0.53
N ASP A 80 -0.81 -7.58 0.23
CA ASP A 80 -0.89 -8.35 1.47
C ASP A 80 -1.15 -7.47 2.72
N GLY A 81 -1.21 -6.15 2.55
CA GLY A 81 -1.50 -5.20 3.61
C GLY A 81 -1.03 -3.77 3.26
N VAL A 82 -1.13 -2.86 4.24
CA VAL A 82 -0.67 -1.47 4.11
C VAL A 82 0.21 -1.00 5.26
N VAL A 83 1.04 0.00 4.98
CA VAL A 83 1.79 0.75 6.00
C VAL A 83 1.05 2.06 6.29
N CYS A 84 0.59 2.23 7.53
CA CYS A 84 -0.02 3.45 8.05
C CYS A 84 0.24 3.60 9.56
N SER A 85 -0.14 4.72 10.17
CA SER A 85 -0.05 4.88 11.63
C SER A 85 -1.07 4.02 12.37
N ALA A 86 -0.79 3.72 13.64
CA ALA A 86 -1.66 2.91 14.48
C ALA A 86 -3.05 3.55 14.71
N ALA A 87 -3.11 4.90 14.73
CA ALA A 87 -4.37 5.62 14.84
C ALA A 87 -5.22 5.45 13.57
N GLU A 88 -4.61 5.65 12.39
CA GLU A 88 -5.28 5.51 11.10
C GLU A 88 -5.80 4.09 10.86
N ALA A 89 -5.02 3.07 11.22
CA ALA A 89 -5.42 1.67 11.11
C ALA A 89 -6.71 1.35 11.87
N ARG A 90 -7.01 2.05 12.97
CA ARG A 90 -8.28 1.87 13.70
C ARG A 90 -9.47 2.46 12.95
N PHE A 91 -9.29 3.60 12.29
CA PHE A 91 -10.34 4.26 11.52
C PHE A 91 -10.65 3.55 10.21
N CYS A 92 -9.63 3.07 9.49
CA CYS A 92 -9.82 2.47 8.16
C CYS A 92 -10.31 1.01 8.20
N ARG A 93 -10.41 0.41 9.38
CA ARG A 93 -10.81 -0.99 9.57
C ARG A 93 -12.23 -1.28 9.06
N SER A 94 -13.10 -0.28 9.04
CA SER A 94 -14.45 -0.43 8.47
C SER A 94 -14.37 -0.47 6.95
N GLY A 95 -14.67 -1.64 6.36
CA GLY A 95 -14.66 -1.86 4.91
C GLY A 95 -13.35 -2.40 4.35
N ILE A 96 -12.47 -2.92 5.21
CA ILE A 96 -11.25 -3.67 4.88
C ILE A 96 -11.37 -5.05 5.56
N SER A 97 -10.90 -6.10 4.89
CA SER A 97 -10.94 -7.47 5.42
C SER A 97 -10.08 -7.64 6.68
N GLN A 98 -10.45 -8.56 7.57
CA GLN A 98 -9.68 -8.78 8.81
C GLN A 98 -8.29 -9.39 8.59
N ASP A 99 -8.09 -10.05 7.45
CA ASP A 99 -6.85 -10.72 7.09
C ASP A 99 -5.89 -9.79 6.29
N PHE A 100 -6.21 -8.49 6.19
CA PHE A 100 -5.44 -7.46 5.48
C PHE A 100 -4.86 -6.39 6.42
#